data_AF-A0A1I2NCW7-F1
#
_entry.id   AF-A0A1I2NCW7-F1
#
_cell.length_a   1.000
_cell.length_b   1.000
_cell.length_c   1.000
_cell.angle_alpha   90.00
_cell.angle_beta   90.00
_cell.angle_gamma   90.00
#
_symmetry.space_group_name_H-M   'P 1'
#
loop_
_entity.id
_entity.type
_entity.pdbx_description
1 polymer ?
#
loop_
_entity_poly.entity_id
_entity_poly.type
_entity_poly.pdbx_seq_one_letter_code
_entity_poly.pdbx_strand_id
1 'polypeptide(L)'
;MLGGAEVRSVARVATGQITSARITPGTRLPAYATSMGRVLLADLPRAPWPERIRSLRPQALTPHALTSPEALTAAFAHAADDGFVLAEQEFEAGVRSLAYPSGTGAGAPSRR
;
A
#
# COMPACT_ATOMS: atom_id res chain seq x y z
N MET A 1 -2.40 0.50 11.86
CA MET A 1 -1.22 0.78 12.69
C MET A 1 -0.01 0.12 12.04
N LEU A 2 1.01 0.91 11.71
CA LEU A 2 2.31 0.40 11.28
C LEU A 2 3.08 -0.09 12.51
N GLY A 3 3.54 -1.33 12.47
CA GLY A 3 4.53 -1.85 13.42
C GLY A 3 5.62 -2.55 12.60
N GLY A 4 6.68 -1.82 12.25
CA GLY A 4 7.72 -2.31 11.34
C GLY A 4 7.30 -2.33 9.85
N ALA A 5 7.84 -3.26 9.07
CA ALA A 5 7.61 -3.40 7.62
C ALA A 5 6.22 -3.95 7.24
N GLU A 6 5.24 -3.87 8.14
CA GLU A 6 3.96 -4.55 8.04
C GLU A 6 2.77 -3.61 8.24
N VAL A 7 1.71 -3.87 7.48
CA VAL A 7 0.50 -3.06 7.43
C VAL A 7 -0.67 -3.91 7.88
N ARG A 8 -1.36 -3.49 8.95
CA ARG A 8 -2.50 -4.21 9.53
C ARG A 8 -3.82 -3.58 9.07
N SER A 9 -4.68 -4.39 8.45
CA SER A 9 -6.04 -3.98 8.06
C SER A 9 -6.95 -3.80 9.27
N VAL A 10 -7.74 -2.72 9.28
CA VAL A 10 -8.68 -2.37 10.37
C VAL A 10 -10.15 -2.34 9.92
N ALA A 11 -10.43 -2.26 8.61
CA ALA A 11 -11.77 -2.37 8.04
C ALA A 11 -11.68 -2.69 6.53
N ARG A 12 -12.71 -3.35 5.97
CA ARG A 12 -12.86 -3.61 4.52
C ARG A 12 -14.32 -3.46 4.12
N VAL A 13 -14.58 -2.79 3.00
CA VAL A 13 -15.85 -2.85 2.27
C VAL A 13 -15.57 -3.48 0.91
N ALA A 14 -16.28 -4.57 0.59
CA ALA A 14 -16.16 -5.27 -0.69
C ALA A 14 -17.53 -5.30 -1.38
N THR A 15 -17.59 -4.80 -2.61
CA THR A 15 -18.78 -4.85 -3.46
C THR A 15 -18.53 -5.86 -4.59
N GLY A 16 -19.09 -7.07 -4.43
CA GLY A 16 -18.93 -8.19 -5.37
C GLY A 16 -18.40 -9.46 -4.71
N GLN A 17 -18.70 -10.62 -5.29
CA GLN A 17 -18.18 -11.93 -4.87
C GLN A 17 -16.67 -12.00 -5.15
N ILE A 18 -15.87 -11.34 -4.31
CA ILE A 18 -14.41 -11.49 -4.29
C ILE A 18 -14.13 -12.75 -3.46
N THR A 19 -14.12 -13.89 -4.13
CA THR A 19 -13.61 -15.15 -3.60
C THR A 19 -12.11 -15.00 -3.33
N SER A 20 -11.66 -15.44 -2.16
CA SER A 20 -10.27 -15.83 -1.81
C SER A 20 -9.18 -14.79 -1.46
N ALA A 21 -9.50 -13.87 -0.56
CA ALA A 21 -8.67 -13.75 0.64
C ALA A 21 -9.56 -13.31 1.80
N ARG A 22 -9.82 -14.22 2.74
CA ARG A 22 -10.27 -13.86 4.08
C ARG A 22 -9.12 -13.08 4.73
N ILE A 23 -8.97 -11.81 4.36
CA ILE A 23 -8.15 -10.85 5.08
C ILE A 23 -8.92 -10.60 6.38
N THR A 24 -8.63 -11.45 7.37
CA THR A 24 -9.19 -11.32 8.71
C THR A 24 -8.37 -10.30 9.48
N PRO A 25 -8.94 -9.69 10.53
CA PRO A 25 -8.15 -8.91 11.48
C PRO A 25 -6.95 -9.74 11.97
N GLY A 26 -5.75 -9.19 11.83
CA GLY A 26 -4.50 -9.88 12.17
C GLY A 26 -3.74 -10.47 10.98
N THR A 27 -4.33 -10.58 9.79
CA THR A 27 -3.59 -10.93 8.57
C THR A 27 -2.50 -9.89 8.30
N ARG A 28 -1.26 -10.36 8.12
CA ARG A 28 -0.12 -9.56 7.68
C ARG A 28 -0.04 -9.61 6.17
N LEU A 29 0.04 -8.44 5.55
CA LEU A 29 0.14 -8.31 4.09
C LEU A 29 1.45 -7.59 3.73
N PRO A 30 2.09 -7.96 2.61
CA PRO A 30 3.26 -7.25 2.12
C PRO A 30 2.91 -5.81 1.78
N ALA A 31 3.53 -4.86 2.49
CA ALA A 31 3.24 -3.44 2.33
C ALA A 31 3.49 -2.94 0.90
N TYR A 32 4.51 -3.48 0.22
CA TYR A 32 4.86 -3.11 -1.16
C TYR A 32 3.82 -3.54 -2.21
N ALA A 33 2.96 -4.51 -1.91
CA ALA A 33 1.98 -5.05 -2.85
C ALA A 33 0.54 -4.60 -2.57
N THR A 34 0.31 -3.82 -1.51
CA THR A 34 -1.04 -3.37 -1.11
C THR A 34 -1.16 -1.86 -1.20
N SER A 35 -2.31 -1.36 -1.68
CA SER A 35 -2.56 0.09 -1.81
C SER A 35 -2.32 0.85 -0.50
N MET A 36 -2.92 0.37 0.61
CA MET A 36 -2.73 0.95 1.94
C MET A 36 -1.28 0.89 2.41
N GLY A 37 -0.57 -0.20 2.13
CA GLY A 37 0.83 -0.33 2.52
C GLY A 37 1.74 0.64 1.77
N ARG A 38 1.48 0.86 0.48
CA ARG A 38 2.20 1.85 -0.33
C ARG A 38 1.92 3.28 0.13
N VAL A 39 0.69 3.63 0.49
CA VAL A 39 0.37 4.95 1.08
C VAL A 39 1.19 5.17 2.34
N LEU A 40 1.21 4.18 3.22
CA LEU A 40 1.93 4.24 4.50
C LEU A 40 3.44 4.28 4.31
N LEU A 41 3.98 3.59 3.31
CA LEU A 41 5.38 3.68 2.94
C LEU A 41 5.68 5.09 2.39
N ALA A 42 4.91 5.59 1.42
CA ALA A 42 5.14 6.88 0.78
C ALA A 42 5.19 8.07 1.76
N ASP A 43 4.50 7.96 2.91
CA ASP A 43 4.50 8.97 3.99
C ASP A 43 5.75 8.94 4.89
N LEU A 44 6.56 7.87 4.83
CA LEU A 44 7.80 7.80 5.59
C LEU A 44 8.81 8.84 5.10
N PRO A 45 9.65 9.41 6.00
CA PRO A 45 10.72 10.32 5.61
C PRO A 45 11.54 9.72 4.47
N ARG A 46 11.94 10.57 3.50
CA ARG A 46 12.73 10.22 2.30
C ARG A 46 14.11 9.66 2.68
N ALA A 47 14.15 8.48 3.28
CA ALA A 47 15.30 7.60 3.35
C ALA A 47 15.59 7.09 1.93
N PRO A 48 16.79 6.54 1.63
CA PRO A 48 17.07 5.99 0.32
C PRO A 48 16.10 4.83 0.01
N TRP A 49 15.06 5.15 -0.77
CA TRP A 49 14.00 4.26 -1.20
C TRP A 49 14.51 2.94 -1.78
N PRO A 50 15.56 2.93 -2.63
CA PRO A 50 16.09 1.68 -3.16
C PRO A 50 16.54 0.70 -2.08
N GLU A 51 17.21 1.18 -1.04
CA GLU A 51 17.73 0.32 0.02
C GLU A 51 16.62 -0.21 0.93
N ARG A 52 15.67 0.65 1.26
CA ARG A 52 14.47 0.25 2.00
C ARG A 52 13.67 -0.79 1.22
N ILE A 53 13.46 -0.60 -0.08
CA ILE A 53 12.73 -1.56 -0.91
C ILE A 53 13.47 -2.90 -0.96
N ARG A 54 14.80 -2.91 -1.10
CA ARG A 54 15.59 -4.15 -1.05
C ARG A 54 15.40 -4.91 0.28
N SER A 55 15.27 -4.19 1.39
CA SER A 55 14.98 -4.82 2.70
C SER A 55 13.58 -5.41 2.81
N LEU A 56 12.61 -4.93 2.01
CA LEU A 56 11.24 -5.49 1.97
C LEU A 56 11.17 -6.85 1.27
N ARG A 57 12.24 -7.26 0.57
CA ARG A 57 12.34 -8.51 -0.20
C ARG A 57 11.09 -8.72 -1.10
N PRO A 58 10.84 -7.84 -2.09
CA PRO A 58 9.67 -7.96 -2.95
C PRO A 58 9.65 -9.30 -3.71
N GLN A 59 8.46 -9.90 -3.81
CA GLN A 59 8.25 -11.17 -4.50
C GLN A 59 7.23 -10.99 -5.62
N ALA A 60 7.36 -11.79 -6.67
CA ALA A 60 6.39 -11.83 -7.76
C ALA A 60 5.16 -12.65 -7.33
N LEU A 61 4.27 -12.03 -6.54
CA LEU A 61 3.04 -12.67 -6.03
C LEU A 61 2.02 -12.94 -7.15
N THR A 62 2.06 -12.11 -8.19
CA THR A 62 1.25 -12.22 -9.40
C THR A 62 2.10 -11.77 -10.61
N PRO A 63 1.64 -12.00 -11.85
CA PRO A 63 2.29 -11.45 -13.04
C PRO A 63 2.35 -9.91 -13.08
N HIS A 64 1.54 -9.22 -12.27
CA HIS A 64 1.49 -7.76 -12.19
C HIS A 64 2.33 -7.21 -11.04
N ALA A 65 2.91 -8.07 -10.20
CA ALA A 65 3.63 -7.65 -9.01
C ALA A 65 4.88 -6.82 -9.34
N LEU A 66 4.97 -5.64 -8.73
CA LEU A 66 6.18 -4.81 -8.77
C LEU A 66 7.24 -5.38 -7.84
N THR A 67 8.38 -5.79 -8.39
CA THR A 67 9.46 -6.42 -7.62
C THR A 67 10.78 -5.65 -7.64
N SER A 68 11.00 -4.78 -8.63
CA SER A 68 12.25 -4.01 -8.71
C SER A 68 12.20 -2.76 -7.82
N PRO A 69 13.33 -2.37 -7.20
CA PRO A 69 13.43 -1.12 -6.46
C PRO A 69 13.03 0.10 -7.28
N GLU A 70 13.35 0.13 -8.57
CA GLU A 70 13.06 1.24 -9.46
C GLU A 70 11.56 1.36 -9.70
N ALA A 71 10.87 0.25 -9.99
CA ALA A 71 9.43 0.25 -10.26
C ALA A 71 8.62 0.61 -9.00
N LEU A 72 9.02 0.08 -7.84
CA LEU A 72 8.38 0.41 -6.57
C LEU A 72 8.63 1.86 -6.17
N THR A 73 9.84 2.39 -6.39
CA THR A 73 10.14 3.82 -6.15
C THR A 73 9.29 4.72 -7.03
N ALA A 74 9.17 4.40 -8.32
CA ALA A 74 8.30 5.14 -9.24
C ALA A 74 6.83 5.10 -8.80
N ALA A 75 6.34 3.92 -8.40
CA ALA A 75 4.97 3.77 -7.90
C ALA A 75 4.71 4.61 -6.63
N PHE A 76 5.70 4.71 -5.72
CA PHE A 76 5.56 5.53 -4.51
C PHE A 76 5.65 7.03 -4.80
N ALA A 77 6.45 7.42 -5.79
CA ALA A 77 6.53 8.81 -6.25
C ALA A 77 5.19 9.25 -6.88
N HIS A 78 4.63 8.43 -7.78
CA HIS A 78 3.30 8.67 -8.35
C HIS A 78 2.23 8.79 -7.27
N ALA A 79 2.27 7.93 -6.25
CA ALA A 79 1.34 8.00 -5.13
C ALA A 79 1.41 9.32 -4.35
N ALA A 80 2.62 9.87 -4.19
CA ALA A 80 2.83 11.15 -3.53
C ALA A 80 2.30 12.32 -4.38
N ASP A 81 2.41 12.23 -5.70
CA ASP A 81 1.94 13.26 -6.64
C ASP A 81 0.40 13.21 -6.82
N ASP A 82 -0.16 12.02 -6.98
CA ASP A 82 -1.60 11.81 -7.24
C ASP A 82 -2.45 11.92 -5.96
N GLY A 83 -1.84 11.78 -4.79
CA GLY A 83 -2.53 11.79 -3.50
C GLY A 83 -3.34 10.53 -3.21
N PHE A 84 -3.15 9.46 -3.98
CA PHE A 84 -3.72 8.13 -3.75
C PHE A 84 -2.82 7.04 -4.36
N VAL A 85 -3.05 5.79 -3.95
CA VAL A 85 -2.45 4.59 -4.55
C VAL A 85 -3.54 3.73 -5.14
N LEU A 86 -3.39 3.37 -6.41
CA LEU A 86 -4.09 2.25 -7.03
C LEU A 86 -3.16 1.04 -7.07
N ALA A 87 -3.60 -0.08 -6.50
CA ALA A 87 -2.97 -1.39 -6.68
C ALA A 87 -3.80 -2.19 -7.68
N GLU A 88 -3.19 -2.47 -8.82
CA GLU A 88 -3.73 -3.23 -9.93
C GLU A 88 -3.25 -4.69 -9.94
N GLN A 89 -3.80 -5.50 -9.04
CA GLN A 89 -3.58 -6.96 -9.01
C GLN A 89 -2.17 -7.40 -8.62
N GLU A 90 -1.37 -6.56 -7.97
CA GLU A 90 0.01 -6.91 -7.57
C GLU A 90 0.06 -7.90 -6.39
N PHE A 91 -0.98 -7.93 -5.55
CA PHE A 91 -1.07 -8.87 -4.43
C PHE A 91 -1.85 -10.14 -4.79
N GLU A 92 -2.98 -9.99 -5.48
CA GLU A 92 -3.87 -11.08 -5.86
C GLU A 92 -4.44 -10.81 -7.26
N ALA A 93 -4.34 -11.80 -8.16
CA ALA A 93 -4.83 -11.67 -9.52
C ALA A 93 -6.36 -11.46 -9.53
N GLY A 94 -6.85 -10.56 -10.36
CA GLY A 94 -8.27 -10.17 -10.42
C GLY A 94 -8.71 -9.20 -9.31
N VAL A 95 -7.85 -8.86 -8.35
CA VAL A 95 -8.18 -7.93 -7.25
C VAL A 95 -7.53 -6.57 -7.49
N ARG A 96 -8.34 -5.51 -7.46
CA ARG A 96 -7.87 -4.13 -7.46
C ARG A 96 -8.24 -3.44 -6.15
N SER A 97 -7.40 -2.54 -5.68
CA SER A 97 -7.67 -1.77 -4.46
C SER A 97 -7.12 -0.36 -4.57
N LEU A 98 -7.79 0.59 -3.91
CA LEU A 98 -7.38 1.99 -3.86
C LEU A 98 -7.25 2.43 -2.40
N ALA A 99 -6.24 3.23 -2.10
CA ALA A 99 -6.04 3.84 -0.79
C ALA A 99 -5.62 5.30 -0.96
N TYR A 100 -6.03 6.16 -0.04
CA TYR A 100 -5.61 7.54 0.04
C TYR A 100 -5.13 7.81 1.47
N PRO A 101 -4.18 8.75 1.68
CA PRO A 101 -3.79 9.15 3.02
C PRO A 101 -4.98 9.82 3.70
N SER A 102 -5.47 9.21 4.78
CA SER A 102 -6.37 9.92 5.68
C SER A 102 -5.53 10.93 6.45
N GLY A 103 -5.72 12.22 6.20
CA GLY A 103 -5.10 13.27 6.99
C GLY A 103 -5.21 12.97 8.48
N THR A 104 -4.14 13.20 9.23
CA THR A 104 -4.07 12.95 10.66
C THR A 104 -5.30 13.52 11.35
N GLY A 105 -5.93 12.77 12.26
CA GLY A 105 -7.03 13.25 13.11
C GLY A 105 -6.58 14.31 14.13
N ALA A 106 -5.94 15.37 13.67
CA ALA A 106 -5.91 16.67 14.33
C ALA A 106 -6.93 17.54 13.57
N GLY A 107 -7.80 18.24 14.32
CA GLY A 107 -9.00 18.91 13.82
C GLY A 107 -8.86 19.58 12.45
N ALA A 108 -9.94 19.48 11.68
CA ALA A 108 -10.09 20.11 10.37
C ALA A 108 -9.43 21.50 10.32
N PRO A 109 -8.60 21.81 9.31
CA PRO A 109 -8.20 23.19 9.09
C PRO A 109 -9.47 23.96 8.74
N SER A 110 -9.87 24.86 9.64
CA SER A 110 -10.92 25.84 9.39
C SER A 110 -10.55 26.60 8.13
N ARG A 111 -11.31 26.42 7.04
CA ARG A 111 -11.26 27.31 5.89
C ARG A 111 -11.66 28.71 6.35
N ARG A 112 -10.72 29.64 6.29
CA ARG A 112 -10.96 31.07 6.06
C ARG A 112 -9.98 31.55 5.02
#